data_AF-I5B1D6-F1
#
_entry.id   AF-I5B1D6-F1
#
_cell.length_a   1.000
_cell.length_b   1.000
_cell.length_c   1.000
_cell.angle_alpha   90.00
_cell.angle_beta   90.00
_cell.angle_gamma   90.00
#
_symmetry.space_group_name_H-M   'P 1'
#
loop_
_entity.id
_entity.type
_entity.pdbx_description
1 polymer ?
#
loop_
_entity_poly.entity_id
_entity_poly.type
_entity_poly.pdbx_seq_one_letter_code
_entity_poly.pdbx_strand_id
1 'polypeptide(L)'
;MGKRNNIQSIRLQHGLSEALKCFTDDYDQLSEVAGWLIHISTLLDPDENPSRTGDEVENELVEYLDQLLEQNKDNPTLFIFASKIRKTTRNYASGLFHTYDLPALPRTNNDRESEFRGLNQRLLRTTGQKGATKRMIQCSGAWELIPRPGNLEETISAFSSVDMEVFREE
;
A
#
# COMPACT_ATOMS: atom_id res chain seq x y z
N MET A 1 -6.97 17.57 -51.72
CA MET A 1 -6.06 16.85 -50.80
C MET A 1 -6.76 16.20 -49.58
N GLY A 2 -7.97 16.61 -49.15
CA GLY A 2 -8.57 16.16 -47.88
C GLY A 2 -9.24 14.76 -47.83
N LYS A 3 -9.64 14.17 -48.97
CA LYS A 3 -10.36 12.87 -48.99
C LYS A 3 -9.46 11.64 -48.73
N ARG A 4 -8.17 11.69 -49.06
CA ARG A 4 -7.24 10.55 -48.89
C ARG A 4 -6.82 10.33 -47.43
N ASN A 5 -6.64 11.40 -46.65
CA ASN A 5 -6.28 11.31 -45.23
C ASN A 5 -7.40 10.72 -44.36
N ASN A 6 -8.66 10.99 -44.73
CA ASN A 6 -9.83 10.48 -44.02
C ASN A 6 -9.96 8.95 -44.20
N ILE A 7 -9.73 8.44 -45.41
CA ILE A 7 -9.80 6.99 -45.70
C ILE A 7 -8.69 6.20 -44.99
N GLN A 8 -7.47 6.76 -44.91
CA GLN A 8 -6.37 6.13 -44.16
C GLN A 8 -6.64 6.14 -42.64
N SER A 9 -7.19 7.23 -42.12
CA SER A 9 -7.59 7.34 -40.72
C SER A 9 -8.71 6.35 -40.35
N ILE A 10 -9.74 6.21 -41.19
CA ILE A 10 -10.81 5.21 -41.01
C ILE A 10 -10.24 3.78 -41.04
N ARG A 11 -9.34 3.48 -41.97
CA ARG A 11 -8.70 2.15 -42.05
C ARG A 11 -7.85 1.85 -40.81
N LEU A 12 -7.11 2.83 -40.32
CA LEU A 12 -6.29 2.69 -39.12
C LEU A 12 -7.18 2.48 -37.88
N GLN A 13 -8.25 3.27 -37.72
CA GLN A 13 -9.22 3.12 -36.63
C GLN A 13 -9.90 1.74 -36.67
N HIS A 14 -10.29 1.28 -37.86
CA HIS A 14 -10.89 -0.04 -38.01
C HIS A 14 -9.92 -1.16 -37.68
N GLY A 15 -8.67 -1.09 -38.18
CA GLY A 15 -7.64 -2.07 -37.86
C GLY A 15 -7.26 -2.10 -36.37
N LEU A 16 -7.22 -0.93 -35.71
CA LEU A 16 -7.02 -0.83 -34.26
C LEU A 16 -8.21 -1.41 -33.49
N SER A 17 -9.44 -1.08 -33.89
CA SER A 17 -10.64 -1.61 -33.23
C SER A 17 -10.73 -3.13 -33.36
N GLU A 18 -10.43 -3.69 -34.53
CA GLU A 18 -10.35 -5.13 -34.75
C GLU A 18 -9.26 -5.79 -33.88
N ALA A 19 -8.07 -5.19 -33.80
CA ALA A 19 -7.00 -5.70 -32.96
C ALA A 19 -7.34 -5.64 -31.45
N LEU A 20 -8.04 -4.59 -31.01
CA LEU A 20 -8.44 -4.40 -29.61
C LEU A 20 -9.56 -5.36 -29.18
N LYS A 21 -10.41 -5.83 -30.10
CA LYS A 21 -11.43 -6.85 -29.79
C LYS A 21 -10.80 -8.11 -29.19
N CYS A 22 -9.61 -8.50 -29.67
CA CYS A 22 -8.89 -9.67 -29.17
C CYS A 22 -8.43 -9.54 -27.71
N PHE A 23 -8.43 -8.33 -27.14
CA PHE A 23 -8.00 -8.05 -25.77
C PHE A 23 -9.13 -7.51 -24.90
N THR A 24 -10.36 -7.47 -25.41
CA THR A 24 -11.50 -6.88 -24.67
C THR A 24 -11.78 -7.66 -23.39
N ASP A 25 -11.81 -9.00 -23.47
CA ASP A 25 -12.04 -9.86 -22.30
C ASP A 25 -10.95 -9.72 -21.23
N ASP A 26 -9.67 -9.63 -21.63
CA ASP A 26 -8.54 -9.42 -20.71
C ASP A 26 -8.61 -8.03 -20.06
N TYR A 27 -8.95 -7.00 -20.84
CA TYR A 27 -9.09 -5.64 -20.36
C TYR A 27 -10.25 -5.51 -19.37
N ASP A 28 -11.39 -6.13 -19.66
CA ASP A 28 -12.57 -6.11 -18.81
C ASP A 28 -12.28 -6.79 -17.46
N GLN A 29 -11.61 -7.95 -17.49
CA GLN A 29 -11.18 -8.64 -16.26
C GLN A 29 -10.19 -7.79 -15.44
N LEU A 30 -9.22 -7.13 -16.09
CA LEU A 30 -8.28 -6.26 -15.39
C LEU A 30 -8.95 -4.99 -14.84
N SER A 31 -9.92 -4.44 -15.56
CA SER A 31 -10.71 -3.29 -15.13
C SER A 31 -11.54 -3.63 -13.90
N GLU A 32 -12.15 -4.83 -13.88
CA GLU A 32 -12.88 -5.35 -12.74
C GLU A 32 -11.97 -5.50 -11.51
N VAL A 33 -10.79 -6.13 -11.68
CA VAL A 33 -9.79 -6.27 -10.60
C VAL A 33 -9.32 -4.91 -10.08
N ALA A 34 -9.11 -3.93 -10.97
CA ALA A 34 -8.76 -2.57 -10.57
C ALA A 34 -9.88 -1.92 -9.74
N GLY A 35 -11.14 -2.16 -10.12
CA GLY A 35 -12.32 -1.73 -9.35
C GLY A 35 -12.33 -2.30 -7.94
N TRP A 36 -11.98 -3.58 -7.76
CA TRP A 36 -11.87 -4.19 -6.43
C TRP A 36 -10.82 -3.52 -5.56
N LEU A 37 -9.66 -3.19 -6.13
CA LEU A 37 -8.58 -2.51 -5.39
C LEU A 37 -8.96 -1.09 -4.97
N ILE A 38 -9.68 -0.36 -5.84
CA ILE A 38 -10.22 0.97 -5.50
C ILE A 38 -11.22 0.84 -4.34
N HIS A 39 -12.13 -0.14 -4.41
CA HIS A 39 -13.09 -0.36 -3.34
C HIS A 39 -12.42 -0.69 -1.99
N ILE A 40 -11.42 -1.58 -2.00
CA ILE A 40 -10.62 -1.89 -0.80
C ILE A 40 -9.92 -0.63 -0.27
N SER A 41 -9.37 0.21 -1.15
CA SER A 41 -8.73 1.47 -0.74
C SER A 41 -9.70 2.41 -0.04
N THR A 42 -10.92 2.55 -0.57
CA THR A 42 -11.97 3.38 0.04
C THR A 42 -12.45 2.80 1.36
N LEU A 43 -12.63 1.47 1.45
CA LEU A 43 -13.02 0.79 2.69
C LEU A 43 -11.99 1.05 3.79
N LEU A 44 -10.70 0.97 3.45
CA LEU A 44 -9.57 1.22 4.33
C LEU A 44 -9.26 2.72 4.52
N ASP A 45 -10.10 3.63 4.01
CA ASP A 45 -9.92 5.05 4.24
C ASP A 45 -10.70 5.52 5.48
N PRO A 46 -10.01 5.99 6.54
CA PRO A 46 -10.66 6.52 7.73
C PRO A 46 -11.25 7.93 7.52
N ASP A 47 -10.80 8.70 6.53
CA ASP A 47 -11.28 10.07 6.29
C ASP A 47 -12.61 10.09 5.52
N GLU A 48 -12.82 9.09 4.66
CA GLU A 48 -14.04 8.97 3.84
C GLU A 48 -15.20 8.30 4.59
N ASN A 49 -14.96 7.76 5.79
CA ASN A 49 -15.91 6.95 6.53
C ASN A 49 -16.08 7.41 7.98
N PRO A 50 -17.23 7.14 8.64
CA PRO A 50 -17.41 7.45 10.05
C PRO A 50 -16.36 6.78 10.94
N SER A 51 -16.16 7.28 12.16
CA SER A 51 -15.27 6.67 13.16
C SER A 51 -15.69 5.21 13.40
N ARG A 52 -14.89 4.29 12.84
CA ARG A 52 -15.02 2.84 12.97
C ARG A 52 -13.87 2.30 13.80
N THR A 53 -14.10 1.22 14.53
CA THR A 53 -13.02 0.51 15.23
C THR A 53 -12.22 -0.35 14.26
N GLY A 54 -11.01 -0.74 14.66
CA GLY A 54 -10.19 -1.66 13.87
C GLY A 54 -10.91 -2.97 13.56
N ASP A 55 -11.62 -3.52 14.55
CA ASP A 55 -12.39 -4.76 14.42
C ASP A 55 -13.55 -4.63 13.41
N GLU A 56 -14.23 -3.48 13.36
CA GLU A 56 -15.31 -3.24 12.40
C GLU A 56 -14.78 -3.23 10.97
N VAL A 57 -13.67 -2.51 10.74
CA VAL A 57 -13.03 -2.44 9.43
C VAL A 57 -12.45 -3.79 9.00
N GLU A 58 -11.87 -4.55 9.93
CA GLU A 58 -11.39 -5.90 9.65
C GLU A 58 -12.51 -6.83 9.19
N ASN A 59 -13.63 -6.85 9.93
CA ASN A 59 -14.77 -7.69 9.59
C ASN A 59 -15.38 -7.30 8.23
N GLU A 60 -15.55 -6.00 7.98
CA GLU A 60 -16.08 -5.49 6.70
C GLU A 60 -15.18 -5.90 5.52
N LEU A 61 -13.86 -5.77 5.68
CA LEU A 61 -12.91 -6.15 4.64
C LEU A 61 -12.90 -7.67 4.40
N VAL A 62 -12.93 -8.48 5.47
CA VAL A 62 -12.96 -9.94 5.35
C VAL A 62 -14.24 -10.40 4.66
N GLU A 63 -15.38 -9.83 5.04
CA GLU A 63 -16.67 -10.14 4.41
C GLU A 63 -16.64 -9.81 2.92
N TYR A 64 -16.16 -8.62 2.55
CA TYR A 64 -16.00 -8.23 1.14
C TYR A 64 -15.14 -9.22 0.35
N LEU A 65 -13.99 -9.63 0.91
CA LEU A 65 -13.07 -10.55 0.25
C LEU A 65 -13.64 -11.97 0.08
N ASP A 66 -14.40 -12.44 1.06
CA ASP A 66 -15.06 -13.75 0.99
C ASP A 66 -16.22 -13.73 -0.02
N GLN A 67 -17.00 -12.64 -0.08
CA GLN A 67 -18.02 -12.44 -1.13
C GLN A 67 -17.39 -12.41 -2.52
N LEU A 68 -16.28 -11.70 -2.69
CA LEU A 68 -15.57 -11.57 -3.95
C LEU A 68 -15.01 -12.92 -4.45
N LEU A 69 -14.55 -13.79 -3.54
CA LEU A 69 -14.17 -15.16 -3.88
C LEU A 69 -15.35 -16.00 -4.36
N GLU A 70 -16.48 -15.94 -3.66
CA GLU A 70 -17.66 -16.73 -3.99
C GLU A 70 -18.27 -16.31 -5.33
N GLN A 71 -18.37 -15.00 -5.59
CA GLN A 71 -18.89 -14.45 -6.84
C GLN A 71 -18.04 -14.84 -8.05
N ASN A 72 -16.73 -15.01 -7.87
CA ASN A 72 -15.78 -15.26 -8.95
C ASN A 72 -15.31 -16.71 -9.06
N LYS A 73 -15.90 -17.64 -8.31
CA LYS A 73 -15.48 -19.06 -8.28
C LYS A 73 -15.51 -19.74 -9.65
N ASP A 74 -16.42 -19.31 -10.53
CA ASP A 74 -16.63 -19.90 -11.85
C ASP A 74 -15.74 -19.27 -12.94
N ASN A 75 -15.05 -18.15 -12.64
CA ASN A 75 -14.09 -17.50 -13.53
C ASN A 75 -12.64 -17.75 -13.04
N PRO A 76 -11.86 -18.63 -13.70
CA PRO A 76 -10.52 -19.00 -13.23
C PRO A 76 -9.55 -17.82 -13.08
N THR A 77 -9.60 -16.84 -14.00
CA THR A 77 -8.68 -15.71 -13.98
C THR A 77 -8.99 -14.78 -12.80
N LEU A 78 -10.26 -14.38 -12.69
CA LEU A 78 -10.73 -13.51 -11.61
C LEU A 78 -10.56 -14.18 -10.24
N PHE A 79 -10.82 -15.49 -10.14
CA PHE A 79 -10.59 -16.26 -8.92
C PHE A 79 -9.13 -16.25 -8.46
N ILE A 80 -8.16 -16.32 -9.39
CA ILE A 80 -6.74 -16.22 -9.06
C ILE A 80 -6.41 -14.85 -8.48
N PHE A 81 -6.95 -13.77 -9.06
CA PHE A 81 -6.75 -12.42 -8.54
C PHE A 81 -7.38 -12.25 -7.15
N ALA A 82 -8.63 -12.63 -7.01
CA ALA A 82 -9.36 -12.64 -5.74
C ALA A 82 -8.58 -13.37 -4.63
N SER A 83 -8.11 -14.59 -4.92
CA SER A 83 -7.33 -15.41 -4.00
C SER A 83 -6.00 -14.76 -3.60
N LYS A 84 -5.31 -14.12 -4.56
CA LYS A 84 -4.07 -13.39 -4.29
C LYS A 84 -4.29 -12.15 -3.45
N ILE A 85 -5.35 -11.40 -3.70
CA ILE A 85 -5.71 -10.21 -2.92
C ILE A 85 -5.99 -10.65 -1.48
N ARG A 86 -6.88 -11.62 -1.26
CA ARG A 86 -7.20 -12.14 0.08
C ARG A 86 -5.98 -12.65 0.83
N LYS A 87 -5.10 -13.40 0.15
CA LYS A 87 -3.85 -13.89 0.74
C LYS A 87 -2.95 -12.73 1.16
N THR A 88 -2.79 -11.72 0.29
CA THR A 88 -1.98 -10.54 0.58
C THR A 88 -2.55 -9.78 1.77
N THR A 89 -3.85 -9.47 1.76
CA THR A 89 -4.53 -8.80 2.87
C THR A 89 -4.31 -9.54 4.18
N ARG A 90 -4.48 -10.86 4.20
CA ARG A 90 -4.26 -11.67 5.42
C ARG A 90 -2.81 -11.62 5.93
N ASN A 91 -1.83 -11.57 5.05
CA ASN A 91 -0.42 -11.46 5.44
C ASN A 91 -0.11 -10.11 6.08
N TYR A 92 -0.79 -9.04 5.65
CA TYR A 92 -0.60 -7.68 6.15
C TYR A 92 -1.60 -7.30 7.26
N ALA A 93 -2.63 -8.11 7.52
CA ALA A 93 -3.70 -7.81 8.48
C ALA A 93 -3.17 -7.55 9.90
N SER A 94 -2.12 -8.26 10.29
CA SER A 94 -1.48 -8.09 11.61
C SER A 94 -1.00 -6.65 11.80
N GLY A 95 -1.72 -5.89 12.63
CA GLY A 95 -1.40 -4.51 12.96
C GLY A 95 -1.88 -3.45 11.97
N LEU A 96 -2.56 -3.86 10.89
CA LEU A 96 -3.14 -2.92 9.91
C LEU A 96 -4.26 -2.08 10.54
N PHE A 97 -5.08 -2.69 11.40
CA PHE A 97 -6.29 -2.09 11.93
C PHE A 97 -6.11 -1.32 13.24
N HIS A 98 -4.95 -1.43 13.89
CA HIS A 98 -4.68 -0.68 15.14
C HIS A 98 -4.66 0.84 14.96
N THR A 99 -4.47 1.32 13.74
CA THR A 99 -4.50 2.75 13.39
C THR A 99 -5.90 3.36 13.54
N TYR A 100 -6.95 2.55 13.49
CA TYR A 100 -8.33 3.00 13.70
C TYR A 100 -8.65 3.23 15.18
N ASP A 101 -8.09 2.42 16.07
CA ASP A 101 -8.34 2.52 17.51
C ASP A 101 -7.44 3.55 18.20
N LEU A 102 -6.28 3.84 17.61
CA LEU A 102 -5.24 4.71 18.18
C LEU A 102 -5.02 5.93 17.27
N PRO A 103 -5.69 7.08 17.54
CA PRO A 103 -5.62 8.26 16.68
C PRO A 103 -4.23 8.89 16.59
N ALA A 104 -3.31 8.53 17.49
CA ALA A 104 -1.93 9.00 17.47
C ALA A 104 -1.01 8.18 16.55
N LEU A 105 -1.47 7.04 16.03
CA LEU A 105 -0.69 6.24 15.07
C LEU A 105 -0.92 6.75 13.65
N PRO A 106 0.15 7.03 12.88
CA PRO A 106 0.01 7.42 11.49
C PRO A 106 -0.57 6.26 10.66
N ARG A 107 -1.54 6.58 9.79
CA ARG A 107 -2.25 5.62 8.92
C ARG A 107 -1.31 4.75 8.08
N THR A 108 -0.23 5.32 7.57
CA THR A 108 0.75 4.64 6.74
C THR A 108 2.16 5.07 7.12
N ASN A 109 3.12 4.17 6.97
CA ASN A 109 4.55 4.48 7.08
C ASN A 109 5.21 4.67 5.69
N ASN A 110 4.44 4.62 4.60
CA ASN A 110 4.96 4.56 3.22
C ASN A 110 5.88 5.74 2.88
N ASP A 111 5.55 6.94 3.36
CA ASP A 111 6.37 8.15 3.12
C ASP A 111 7.73 8.01 3.80
N ARG A 112 7.74 7.61 5.08
CA ARG A 112 8.96 7.32 5.83
C ARG A 112 9.75 6.20 5.16
N GLU A 113 9.10 5.12 4.72
CA GLU A 113 9.78 4.04 4.02
C GLU A 113 10.43 4.52 2.72
N SER A 114 9.75 5.38 1.96
CA SER A 114 10.25 5.97 0.72
C SER A 114 11.46 6.88 0.97
N GLU A 115 11.43 7.71 2.00
CA GLU A 115 12.56 8.52 2.44
C GLU A 115 13.77 7.65 2.82
N PHE A 116 13.57 6.60 3.62
CA PHE A 116 14.63 5.66 3.99
C PHE A 116 15.19 4.92 2.79
N ARG A 117 14.38 4.54 1.80
CA ARG A 117 14.85 3.94 0.55
C ARG A 117 15.71 4.92 -0.25
N GLY A 118 15.30 6.19 -0.35
CA GLY A 118 16.07 7.24 -1.02
C GLY A 118 17.42 7.50 -0.33
N LEU A 119 17.43 7.59 1.00
CA LEU A 119 18.62 7.75 1.81
C LEU A 119 19.58 6.56 1.64
N ASN A 120 19.06 5.34 1.71
CA ASN A 120 19.81 4.10 1.42
C ASN A 120 20.49 4.16 0.05
N GLN A 121 19.74 4.52 -0.99
CA GLN A 121 20.27 4.58 -2.35
C GLN A 121 21.40 5.62 -2.48
N ARG A 122 21.23 6.80 -1.87
CA ARG A 122 22.26 7.85 -1.85
C ARG A 122 23.52 7.39 -1.14
N LEU A 123 23.39 6.81 0.05
CA LEU A 123 24.52 6.32 0.83
C LEU A 123 25.23 5.14 0.15
N LEU A 124 24.50 4.24 -0.49
CA LEU A 124 25.09 3.15 -1.28
C LEU A 124 25.89 3.69 -2.46
N ARG A 125 25.39 4.73 -3.15
CA ARG A 125 26.10 5.37 -4.27
C ARG A 125 27.38 6.07 -3.82
N THR A 126 27.36 6.71 -2.65
CA THR A 126 28.52 7.43 -2.13
C THR A 126 29.57 6.50 -1.50
N THR A 127 29.13 5.48 -0.76
CA THR A 127 30.04 4.62 0.02
C THR A 127 30.43 3.33 -0.71
N GLY A 128 29.62 2.87 -1.67
CA GLY A 128 29.81 1.59 -2.37
C GLY A 128 29.68 0.34 -1.48
N GLN A 129 29.48 0.50 -0.17
CA GLN A 129 29.49 -0.59 0.80
C GLN A 129 28.13 -0.73 1.49
N LYS A 130 27.42 -1.82 1.16
CA LYS A 130 26.12 -2.17 1.78
C LYS A 130 26.19 -2.19 3.31
N GLY A 131 27.27 -2.75 3.87
CA GLY A 131 27.46 -2.82 5.32
C GLY A 131 27.66 -1.46 5.97
N ALA A 132 28.48 -0.59 5.37
CA ALA A 132 28.73 0.76 5.88
C ALA A 132 27.48 1.64 5.76
N THR A 133 26.74 1.56 4.65
CA THR A 133 25.47 2.28 4.46
C THR A 133 24.44 1.86 5.51
N LYS A 134 24.25 0.55 5.72
CA LYS A 134 23.31 0.04 6.72
C LYS A 134 23.71 0.51 8.13
N ARG A 135 25.00 0.43 8.47
CA ARG A 135 25.51 0.98 9.73
C ARG A 135 25.25 2.48 9.84
N MET A 136 25.52 3.27 8.80
CA MET A 136 25.26 4.71 8.84
C MET A 136 23.77 5.01 9.05
N ILE A 137 22.84 4.33 8.38
CA ILE A 137 21.42 4.58 8.62
C ILE A 137 20.98 4.16 10.04
N GLN A 138 21.58 3.09 10.57
CA GLN A 138 21.37 2.61 11.94
C GLN A 138 22.23 3.32 12.99
N CYS A 139 23.14 4.22 12.57
CA CYS A 139 24.07 4.95 13.43
C CYS A 139 23.99 6.49 13.23
N SER A 140 23.19 7.00 12.29
CA SER A 140 23.04 8.42 11.97
C SER A 140 21.55 8.78 11.87
N GLY A 141 21.04 9.52 12.85
CA GLY A 141 19.67 10.03 12.90
C GLY A 141 19.31 10.59 14.28
N ALA A 142 18.14 11.22 14.43
CA ALA A 142 17.67 11.73 15.73
C ALA A 142 17.61 10.63 16.83
N TRP A 143 17.51 9.37 16.43
CA TRP A 143 17.57 8.21 17.33
C TRP A 143 18.99 7.91 17.88
N GLU A 144 20.03 8.60 17.40
CA GLU A 144 21.37 8.64 18.02
C GLU A 144 21.36 9.42 19.34
N LEU A 145 20.38 10.30 19.53
CA LEU A 145 20.10 11.00 20.78
C LEU A 145 19.26 10.16 21.75
N ILE A 146 18.63 9.08 21.27
CA ILE A 146 17.93 8.14 22.15
C ILE A 146 19.01 7.35 22.89
N PRO A 147 19.06 7.43 24.24
CA PRO A 147 19.96 6.60 25.02
C PRO A 147 19.79 5.14 24.57
N ARG A 148 20.88 4.38 24.50
CA ARG A 148 20.80 2.92 24.27
C ARG A 148 20.82 2.22 25.63
N PRO A 149 19.68 2.10 26.33
CA PRO A 149 19.59 1.35 27.56
C PRO A 149 20.00 -0.11 27.33
N GLY A 150 20.63 -0.70 28.33
CA GLY A 150 21.14 -2.07 28.26
C GLY A 150 20.04 -3.13 28.34
N ASN A 151 18.82 -2.75 28.76
CA ASN A 151 17.70 -3.66 28.98
C ASN A 151 16.32 -3.01 28.75
N LEU A 152 15.27 -3.84 28.76
CA LEU A 152 13.88 -3.44 28.52
C LEU A 152 13.35 -2.46 29.58
N GLU A 153 13.68 -2.64 30.86
CA GLU A 153 13.21 -1.77 31.95
C GLU A 153 13.73 -0.34 31.83
N GLU A 154 15.02 -0.19 31.52
CA GLU A 154 15.63 1.10 31.25
C GLU A 154 15.05 1.76 30.00
N THR A 155 14.62 0.97 29.00
CA THR A 155 13.93 1.48 27.80
C THR A 155 12.57 2.06 28.16
N ILE A 156 11.77 1.32 28.92
CA ILE A 156 10.44 1.76 29.38
C ILE A 156 10.57 3.03 30.23
N SER A 157 11.56 3.07 31.13
CA SER A 157 11.84 4.23 31.97
C SER A 157 12.21 5.47 31.14
N ALA A 158 13.10 5.33 30.15
CA ALA A 158 13.49 6.42 29.26
C ALA A 158 12.29 6.97 28.45
N PHE A 159 11.47 6.09 27.85
CA PHE A 159 10.27 6.52 27.13
C PHE A 159 9.22 7.17 28.04
N SER A 160 9.08 6.70 29.29
CA SER A 160 8.14 7.27 30.26
C SER A 160 8.51 8.68 30.74
N SER A 161 9.77 9.08 30.54
CA SER A 161 10.27 10.40 30.92
C SER A 161 10.07 11.48 29.85
N VAL A 162 9.61 11.10 28.65
CA VAL A 162 9.33 12.04 27.56
C VAL A 162 7.95 12.66 27.77
N ASP A 163 7.88 13.99 27.77
CA ASP A 163 6.62 14.72 27.87
C ASP A 163 5.76 14.49 26.61
N MET A 164 4.57 13.94 26.82
CA MET A 164 3.63 13.60 25.75
C MET A 164 3.05 14.81 25.03
N GLU A 165 3.03 16.00 25.65
CA GLU A 165 2.58 17.22 24.96
C GLU A 165 3.62 17.70 23.96
N VAL A 166 4.90 17.70 24.34
CA VAL A 166 6.02 18.06 23.45
C VAL A 166 6.14 17.08 22.28
N PHE A 167 5.94 15.78 22.51
CA PHE A 167 6.02 14.77 21.45
C PHE A 167 4.93 14.91 20.38
N ARG A 168 3.78 15.51 20.71
CA ARG A 168 2.67 15.69 19.75
C ARG A 168 2.87 16.88 18.82
N GLU A 169 3.79 17.79 19.13
CA GLU A 169 4.07 18.98 18.32
C GLU A 169 5.09 18.73 17.19
N GLU A 170 5.82 17.60 17.20
CA GLU A 170 6.74 17.16 16.13
C GLU A 170 6.09 16.20 15.13
#